data_AF-A0A3D4R652-F1
#
_entry.id   AF-A0A3D4R652-F1
#
_cell.length_a   1.000
_cell.length_b   1.000
_cell.length_c   1.000
_cell.angle_alpha   90.00
_cell.angle_beta   90.00
_cell.angle_gamma   90.00
#
_symmetry.space_group_name_H-M   'P 1'
#
loop_
_entity.id
_entity.type
_entity.pdbx_description
1 polymer ?
#
loop_
_entity_poly.entity_id
_entity_poly.type
_entity_poly.pdbx_seq_one_letter_code
_entity_poly.pdbx_strand_id
1 'polypeptide(L)'
;MVKVFFNYFAEKLQQVQKDMWAALLKKGEIWQDYKQFCFSLRDYFQLSPYIHDPYDPEHDLLFHIRLILFDRNLLQLGCVEVMEETNKKYHWDKNIVKFKPTQLGLYVFHKALFENYL
;
A
#
# COMPACT_ATOMS: atom_id res chain seq x y z
N MET A 1 -14.28 12.50 -14.20
CA MET A 1 -13.77 11.18 -14.63
C MET A 1 -12.76 10.59 -13.63
N VAL A 2 -11.75 11.35 -13.19
CA VAL A 2 -10.73 10.91 -12.20
C VAL A 2 -11.30 10.31 -10.90
N LYS A 3 -12.36 10.92 -10.32
CA LYS A 3 -13.00 10.41 -9.08
C LYS A 3 -13.58 9.00 -9.18
N VAL A 4 -14.11 8.62 -10.35
CA VAL A 4 -14.79 7.32 -10.52
C VAL A 4 -13.76 6.20 -10.52
N PHE A 5 -12.61 6.42 -11.14
CA PHE A 5 -11.57 5.39 -11.24
C PHE A 5 -10.75 5.21 -9.96
N PHE A 6 -10.50 6.30 -9.24
CA PHE A 6 -9.89 6.26 -7.91
C PHE A 6 -10.67 5.34 -6.94
N ASN A 7 -11.99 5.31 -7.10
CA ASN A 7 -12.87 4.43 -6.32
C ASN A 7 -12.70 2.96 -6.73
N TYR A 8 -12.56 2.65 -8.02
CA TYR A 8 -12.38 1.25 -8.47
C TYR A 8 -11.04 0.65 -8.01
N PHE A 9 -9.95 1.42 -8.03
CA PHE A 9 -8.66 0.95 -7.50
C PHE A 9 -8.76 0.68 -5.99
N ALA A 10 -9.38 1.60 -5.24
CA ALA A 10 -9.60 1.44 -3.79
C ALA A 10 -10.51 0.24 -3.47
N GLU A 11 -11.59 0.05 -4.21
CA GLU A 11 -12.48 -1.11 -4.10
C GLU A 11 -11.72 -2.41 -4.36
N LYS A 12 -10.86 -2.43 -5.38
CA LYS A 12 -10.07 -3.63 -5.68
C LYS A 12 -9.05 -3.93 -4.59
N LEU A 13 -8.37 -2.92 -4.05
CA LEU A 13 -7.50 -3.07 -2.89
C LEU A 13 -8.26 -3.58 -1.66
N GLN A 14 -9.48 -3.10 -1.45
CA GLN A 14 -10.32 -3.53 -0.33
C GLN A 14 -10.73 -5.01 -0.44
N GLN A 15 -11.00 -5.50 -1.65
CA GLN A 15 -11.33 -6.92 -1.89
C GLN A 15 -10.19 -7.86 -1.51
N VAL A 16 -8.94 -7.43 -1.71
CA VAL A 16 -7.73 -8.24 -1.47
C VAL A 16 -7.06 -7.93 -0.13
N GLN A 17 -7.72 -7.12 0.70
CA GLN A 17 -7.16 -6.58 1.93
C GLN A 17 -6.78 -7.67 2.93
N LYS A 18 -7.60 -8.71 3.08
CA LYS A 18 -7.31 -9.84 3.97
C LYS A 18 -6.05 -10.59 3.54
N ASP A 19 -5.86 -10.84 2.26
CA ASP A 19 -4.66 -11.51 1.76
C ASP A 19 -3.40 -10.65 2.01
N MET A 20 -3.50 -9.34 1.81
CA MET A 20 -2.42 -8.39 2.14
C MET A 20 -2.08 -8.41 3.64
N TRP A 21 -3.09 -8.38 4.51
CA TRP A 21 -2.90 -8.46 5.96
C TRP A 21 -2.24 -9.77 6.38
N ALA A 22 -2.66 -10.90 5.81
CA ALA A 22 -2.05 -12.19 6.10
C ALA A 22 -0.58 -12.23 5.69
N ALA A 23 -0.25 -11.66 4.52
CA ALA A 23 1.11 -11.57 4.04
C ALA A 23 1.99 -10.68 4.94
N LEU A 24 1.49 -9.50 5.31
CA LEU A 24 2.21 -8.56 6.18
C LEU A 24 2.39 -9.12 7.60
N LEU A 25 1.37 -9.80 8.14
CA LEU A 25 1.46 -10.48 9.43
C LEU A 25 2.54 -11.56 9.43
N LYS A 26 2.61 -12.37 8.37
CA LYS A 26 3.65 -13.42 8.21
C LYS A 26 5.06 -12.83 8.09
N LYS A 27 5.20 -11.63 7.53
CA LYS A 27 6.49 -10.93 7.41
C LYS A 27 6.96 -10.32 8.73
N GLY A 28 6.06 -10.04 9.67
CA GLY A 28 6.40 -9.44 10.96
C GLY A 28 7.00 -8.03 10.80
N GLU A 29 7.94 -7.66 11.67
CA GLU A 29 8.60 -6.34 11.68
C GLU A 29 9.80 -6.24 10.71
N ILE A 30 9.79 -7.02 9.63
CA ILE A 30 10.85 -7.02 8.61
C ILE A 30 10.64 -5.86 7.62
N TRP A 31 11.71 -5.10 7.37
CA TRP A 31 11.73 -4.07 6.34
C TRP A 31 11.55 -4.67 4.93
N GLN A 32 10.58 -4.14 4.20
CA GLN A 32 10.21 -4.54 2.86
C GLN A 32 10.46 -3.39 1.88
N ASP A 33 10.90 -3.73 0.67
CA ASP A 33 11.02 -2.76 -0.42
C ASP A 33 9.64 -2.35 -0.93
N TYR A 34 9.37 -1.04 -0.91
CA TYR A 34 8.06 -0.50 -1.26
C TYR A 34 7.71 -0.73 -2.73
N LYS A 35 8.67 -0.53 -3.63
CA LYS A 35 8.45 -0.69 -5.08
C LYS A 35 8.15 -2.15 -5.42
N GLN A 36 8.93 -3.08 -4.87
CA GLN A 36 8.70 -4.52 -5.05
C GLN A 36 7.36 -4.97 -4.47
N PHE A 37 6.98 -4.45 -3.30
CA PHE A 37 5.67 -4.73 -2.72
C PHE A 37 4.53 -4.27 -3.65
N CYS A 38 4.58 -3.04 -4.15
CA CYS A 38 3.58 -2.50 -5.05
C CYS A 38 3.44 -3.30 -6.35
N PHE A 39 4.56 -3.69 -6.96
CA PHE A 39 4.56 -4.53 -8.15
C PHE A 39 4.04 -5.93 -7.88
N SER A 40 4.37 -6.51 -6.73
CA SER A 40 3.80 -7.79 -6.32
C SER A 40 2.28 -7.67 -6.18
N LEU A 41 1.76 -6.62 -5.53
CA LEU A 41 0.31 -6.41 -5.45
C LEU A 41 -0.33 -6.29 -6.84
N ARG A 42 0.28 -5.52 -7.74
CA ARG A 42 -0.21 -5.39 -9.12
C ARG A 42 -0.30 -6.74 -9.82
N ASP A 43 0.75 -7.54 -9.73
CA ASP A 43 0.85 -8.79 -10.49
C ASP A 43 -0.04 -9.88 -9.90
N TYR A 44 -0.03 -10.06 -8.57
CA TYR A 44 -0.84 -11.07 -7.87
C TYR A 44 -2.34 -10.77 -7.93
N PHE A 45 -2.73 -9.50 -7.84
CA PHE A 45 -4.15 -9.10 -7.80
C PHE A 45 -4.65 -8.48 -9.10
N GLN A 46 -3.84 -8.52 -10.16
CA GLN A 46 -4.16 -8.03 -11.51
C GLN A 46 -4.64 -6.57 -11.50
N LEU A 47 -3.89 -5.67 -10.85
CA LEU A 47 -4.30 -4.27 -10.70
C LEU A 47 -4.07 -3.41 -11.96
N SER A 48 -3.37 -3.94 -12.97
CA SER A 48 -3.04 -3.20 -14.20
C SER A 48 -4.20 -2.49 -14.90
N PRO A 49 -5.43 -3.06 -14.99
CA PRO A 49 -6.57 -2.38 -15.61
C PRO A 49 -7.05 -1.12 -14.87
N TYR A 50 -6.60 -0.94 -13.62
CA TYR A 50 -6.98 0.18 -12.76
C TYR A 50 -5.88 1.24 -12.66
N ILE A 51 -4.79 1.10 -13.42
CA ILE A 51 -3.71 2.10 -13.54
C ILE A 51 -4.05 3.00 -14.73
N HIS A 52 -3.87 4.31 -14.57
CA HIS A 52 -4.44 5.33 -15.45
C HIS A 52 -3.45 6.00 -16.37
N ASP A 53 -2.22 6.22 -15.91
CA ASP A 53 -1.22 6.90 -16.73
C ASP A 53 -0.58 5.92 -17.72
N PRO A 54 -0.89 5.99 -19.04
CA PRO A 54 -0.25 5.12 -20.01
C PRO A 54 1.21 5.55 -20.29
N TYR A 55 1.61 6.75 -19.89
CA TYR A 55 2.95 7.31 -20.11
C TYR A 55 3.89 7.01 -18.95
N ASP A 56 3.38 6.93 -17.71
CA ASP A 56 4.13 6.50 -16.54
C ASP A 56 3.31 5.58 -15.60
N PRO A 57 2.98 4.36 -16.04
CA PRO A 57 2.13 3.44 -15.28
C PRO A 57 2.80 2.94 -13.98
N GLU A 58 4.14 2.96 -13.92
CA GLU A 58 4.85 2.58 -12.70
C GLU A 58 4.69 3.66 -11.63
N HIS A 59 4.92 4.93 -11.97
CA HIS A 59 4.75 6.03 -11.04
C HIS A 59 3.31 6.14 -10.56
N ASP A 60 2.36 5.99 -11.48
CA ASP A 60 0.93 6.08 -11.17
C ASP A 60 0.49 4.98 -10.18
N LEU A 61 0.96 3.74 -10.35
CA LEU A 61 0.73 2.66 -9.39
C LEU A 61 1.29 2.98 -8.01
N LEU A 62 2.56 3.39 -7.94
CA LEU A 62 3.23 3.71 -6.68
C LEU A 62 2.52 4.84 -5.95
N PHE A 63 2.05 5.85 -6.69
CA PHE A 63 1.28 6.96 -6.15
C PHE A 63 -0.07 6.52 -5.60
N HIS A 64 -0.84 5.72 -6.35
CA HIS A 64 -2.15 5.25 -5.92
C HIS A 64 -2.07 4.35 -4.68
N ILE A 65 -1.13 3.42 -4.64
CA ILE A 65 -0.93 2.56 -3.45
C ILE A 65 -0.53 3.40 -2.25
N ARG A 66 0.36 4.37 -2.41
CA ARG A 66 0.75 5.26 -1.31
C ARG A 66 -0.47 5.98 -0.75
N LEU A 67 -1.23 6.64 -1.62
CA LEU A 67 -2.32 7.50 -1.18
C LEU A 67 -3.46 6.71 -0.54
N ILE A 68 -3.80 5.55 -1.10
CA ILE A 68 -4.96 4.76 -0.68
C ILE A 68 -4.61 3.81 0.48
N LEU A 69 -3.50 3.10 0.39
CA LEU A 69 -3.13 2.07 1.38
C LEU A 69 -2.25 2.62 2.49
N PHE A 70 -1.27 3.47 2.18
CA PHE A 70 -0.33 3.97 3.17
C PHE A 70 -0.87 5.21 3.90
N ASP A 71 -1.01 6.34 3.21
CA ASP A 71 -1.28 7.62 3.83
C ASP A 71 -2.64 7.64 4.55
N ARG A 72 -3.70 7.10 3.93
CA ARG A 72 -5.06 7.09 4.49
C ARG A 72 -5.33 6.01 5.53
N ASN A 73 -4.53 4.95 5.56
CA ASN A 73 -4.81 3.78 6.40
C ASN A 73 -3.59 3.44 7.25
N LEU A 74 -2.56 2.83 6.66
CA LEU A 74 -1.47 2.22 7.42
C LEU A 74 -0.62 3.22 8.22
N LEU A 75 -0.27 4.36 7.63
CA LEU A 75 0.52 5.39 8.31
C LEU A 75 -0.32 6.17 9.30
N GLN A 76 -1.52 6.60 8.90
CA GLN A 76 -2.43 7.35 9.78
C GLN A 76 -2.81 6.57 11.04
N LEU A 77 -2.93 5.24 10.95
CA LEU A 77 -3.25 4.36 12.07
C LEU A 77 -2.00 3.82 12.79
N GLY A 78 -0.79 4.26 12.41
CA GLY A 78 0.47 3.80 13.02
C GLY A 78 0.75 2.31 12.83
N CYS A 79 0.14 1.68 11.82
CA CYS A 79 0.30 0.26 11.52
C CYS A 79 1.62 -0.05 10.81
N VAL A 80 2.28 0.94 10.21
CA VAL A 80 3.59 0.79 9.57
C VAL A 80 4.53 1.93 9.91
N GLU A 81 5.82 1.63 9.92
CA GLU A 81 6.92 2.58 9.84
C GLU A 81 7.45 2.63 8.41
N VAL A 82 7.87 3.81 7.95
CA VAL A 82 8.41 4.01 6.60
C VAL A 82 9.81 4.63 6.65
N MET A 83 10.64 4.23 5.70
CA MET A 83 11.85 4.95 5.32
C MET A 83 11.57 5.71 4.03
N GLU A 84 11.72 7.02 4.09
CA GLU A 84 11.49 7.92 2.96
C GLU A 84 12.81 8.48 2.43
N GLU A 85 12.89 8.69 1.12
CA GLU A 85 13.94 9.46 0.47
C GLU A 85 13.35 10.72 -0.18
N THR A 86 14.03 11.85 -0.01
CA THR A 86 13.64 13.10 -0.67
C THR A 86 13.96 13.01 -2.15
N ASN A 87 12.97 13.27 -2.99
CA ASN A 87 13.14 13.35 -4.42
C ASN A 87 14.12 14.49 -4.75
N LYS A 88 15.24 14.17 -5.39
CA LYS A 88 16.29 15.15 -5.75
C LYS A 88 15.79 16.25 -6.69
N LYS A 89 14.71 15.99 -7.44
CA LYS A 89 14.13 16.94 -8.39
C LYS A 89 13.05 17.84 -7.74
N TYR A 90 12.40 17.35 -6.68
CA TYR A 90 11.34 18.05 -5.97
C TYR A 90 11.53 17.82 -4.47
N HIS A 91 12.20 18.76 -3.79
CA HIS A 91 12.57 18.62 -2.37
C HIS A 91 11.39 18.44 -1.39
N TRP A 92 10.16 18.69 -1.86
CA TRP A 92 8.91 18.49 -1.11
C TRP A 92 8.27 17.13 -1.35
N ASP A 93 8.72 16.39 -2.37
CA ASP A 93 8.24 15.05 -2.69
C ASP A 93 9.13 14.02 -2.00
N LYS A 94 8.60 13.37 -0.96
CA LYS A 94 9.28 12.27 -0.25
C LYS A 94 8.73 10.96 -0.77
N ASN A 95 9.58 10.05 -1.23
CA ASN A 95 9.13 8.74 -1.70
C ASN A 95 9.40 7.67 -0.66
N ILE A 96 8.43 6.80 -0.40
CA ILE A 96 8.60 5.62 0.45
C ILE A 96 9.55 4.66 -0.28
N VAL A 97 10.67 4.33 0.35
CA VAL A 97 11.65 3.37 -0.16
C VAL A 97 11.43 2.01 0.48
N LYS A 98 11.25 2.01 1.80
CA LYS A 98 10.97 0.79 2.57
C LYS A 98 9.88 1.03 3.60
N PHE A 99 9.22 -0.04 3.99
CA PHE A 99 8.27 -0.01 5.10
C PHE A 99 8.35 -1.31 5.90
N LYS A 100 7.92 -1.28 7.15
CA LYS A 100 7.65 -2.49 7.95
C LYS A 100 6.39 -2.29 8.79
N PRO A 101 5.62 -3.36 9.06
CA PRO A 101 4.62 -3.35 10.11
C PRO A 101 5.22 -2.96 11.47
N THR A 102 4.46 -2.21 12.26
CA THR A 102 4.73 -2.00 13.68
C THR A 102 4.09 -3.12 14.51
N GLN A 103 4.43 -3.23 15.79
CA GLN A 103 3.71 -4.13 16.70
C GLN A 103 2.19 -3.85 16.73
N LEU A 104 1.80 -2.57 16.69
CA LEU A 104 0.40 -2.18 16.57
C LEU A 104 -0.22 -2.66 15.27
N GLY A 105 0.48 -2.48 14.14
CA GLY A 105 0.02 -2.97 12.84
C GLY A 105 -0.17 -4.49 12.81
N LEU A 106 0.80 -5.25 13.32
CA LEU A 106 0.70 -6.70 13.42
C LEU A 106 -0.49 -7.13 14.28
N TYR A 107 -0.73 -6.45 15.40
CA TYR A 107 -1.90 -6.69 16.23
C TYR A 107 -3.20 -6.40 15.46
N VAL A 108 -3.29 -5.27 14.76
CA VAL A 108 -4.47 -4.90 13.95
C VAL A 108 -4.71 -5.91 12.83
N PHE A 109 -3.67 -6.34 12.11
CA PHE A 109 -3.79 -7.34 11.05
C PHE A 109 -4.27 -8.68 11.60
N HIS A 110 -3.72 -9.13 12.73
CA HIS A 110 -4.16 -10.34 13.40
C HIS A 110 -5.65 -10.24 13.81
N LYS A 111 -6.05 -9.14 14.44
CA LYS A 111 -7.45 -8.91 14.81
C LYS A 111 -8.35 -8.94 13.59
N ALA A 112 -8.05 -8.18 12.54
CA ALA A 112 -8.86 -8.11 11.32
C ALA A 112 -9.00 -9.46 10.57
N LEU A 113 -8.05 -10.38 10.74
CA LEU A 113 -8.07 -11.70 10.10
C LEU A 113 -8.84 -12.76 10.90
N PHE A 114 -8.72 -12.74 12.22
CA PHE A 114 -9.15 -13.85 13.08
C PHE A 114 -10.29 -13.50 14.04
N GLU A 115 -10.57 -12.21 14.23
CA GLU A 115 -11.64 -11.74 15.08
C GLU A 115 -12.56 -10.86 14.22
N ASN A 116 -13.82 -11.27 14.05
CA ASN A 116 -14.80 -10.60 13.18
C ASN A 116 -15.10 -9.14 13.63
N TYR A 117 -14.18 -8.24 13.33
CA TYR A 117 -14.37 -6.79 13.33
C TYR A 117 -13.99 -6.32 11.93
N LEU A 118 -14.94 -6.43 11.00
CA LEU A 118 -15.12 -5.68 9.75
C LEU A 118 -16.12 -6.43 8.85
#